data_AF-A0A2I0J297-F1
#
_entry.id   AF-A0A2I0J297-F1
#
_cell.length_a   1.000
_cell.length_b   1.000
_cell.length_c   1.000
_cell.angle_alpha   90.00
_cell.angle_beta   90.00
_cell.angle_gamma   90.00
#
_symmetry.space_group_name_H-M   'P 1'
#
loop_
_entity.id
_entity.type
_entity.pdbx_description
1 polymer ?
#
loop_
_entity_poly.entity_id
_entity_poly.type
_entity_poly.pdbx_seq_one_letter_code
_entity_poly.pdbx_strand_id
1 'polypeptide(L)'
;MAPSLCLIFLFFVLTPFTPTSSSPVQNPESVVEEVHRSINASRRNLAYLSCGTGNPIDDCWRCDKNWKKNRQRLADCAIGFGKNAIGGRDGKIYVVTDPGDDDAVNPKPGTLRHAVIQDEPLWIIFARDMTIRLKEELIMNSFKTIDGRGSSVHLSGGPCITIQYVTNIIIHGINIHDCKQGGNANVRASPRHYGWRT
;
A
#
# COMPACT_ATOMS: atom_id res chain seq x y z
N MET A 1 -19.96 16.67 75.69
CA MET A 1 -18.99 17.07 74.64
C MET A 1 -19.35 16.25 73.40
N ALA A 2 -19.98 16.86 72.40
CA ALA A 2 -20.37 16.20 71.15
C ALA A 2 -19.25 16.35 70.10
N PRO A 3 -18.96 15.34 69.25
CA PRO A 3 -17.95 15.49 68.23
C PRO A 3 -18.54 16.23 67.01
N SER A 4 -17.85 17.29 66.60
CA SER A 4 -18.14 18.03 65.37
C SER A 4 -17.68 17.20 64.17
N LEU A 5 -18.61 16.70 63.37
CA LEU A 5 -18.30 16.07 62.08
C LEU A 5 -17.97 17.18 61.06
N CYS A 6 -16.70 17.28 60.69
CA CYS A 6 -16.23 18.16 59.61
C CYS A 6 -16.46 17.44 58.27
N LEU A 7 -17.48 17.86 57.52
CA LEU A 7 -17.77 17.40 56.16
C LEU A 7 -16.81 18.10 55.17
N ILE A 8 -15.76 17.38 54.75
CA ILE A 8 -14.88 17.80 53.66
C ILE A 8 -15.60 17.51 52.33
N PHE A 9 -16.09 18.56 51.68
CA PHE A 9 -16.59 18.48 50.30
C PHE A 9 -15.39 18.38 49.34
N LEU A 10 -15.09 17.16 48.88
CA LEU A 10 -14.19 16.92 47.74
C LEU A 10 -14.90 17.34 46.46
N PHE A 11 -14.62 18.55 45.97
CA PHE A 11 -14.96 18.94 44.61
C PHE A 11 -14.11 18.15 43.62
N PHE A 12 -14.63 17.02 43.15
CA PHE A 12 -14.11 16.37 41.95
C PHE A 12 -14.37 17.30 40.75
N VAL A 13 -13.34 18.05 40.35
CA VAL A 13 -13.36 18.77 39.07
C VAL A 13 -13.30 17.71 37.98
N LEU A 14 -14.47 17.33 37.47
CA LEU A 14 -14.60 16.56 36.24
C LEU A 14 -14.09 17.44 35.09
N THR A 15 -12.78 17.42 34.87
CA THR A 15 -12.23 17.88 33.59
C THR A 15 -12.76 16.93 32.53
N PRO A 16 -13.51 17.41 31.52
CA PRO A 16 -13.91 16.53 30.43
C PRO A 16 -12.63 16.05 29.75
N PHE A 17 -12.32 14.77 29.91
CA PHE A 17 -11.35 14.08 29.06
C PHE A 17 -11.89 14.21 27.64
N THR A 18 -11.40 15.20 26.90
CA THR A 18 -11.57 15.21 25.46
C THR A 18 -10.63 14.13 24.94
N PRO A 19 -11.15 13.03 24.35
CA PRO A 19 -10.28 12.09 23.68
C PRO A 19 -9.66 12.86 22.52
N THR A 20 -8.39 13.25 22.68
CA THR A 20 -7.59 13.74 21.57
C THR A 20 -7.41 12.55 20.64
N SER A 21 -8.28 12.47 19.63
CA SER A 21 -8.08 11.59 18.48
C SER A 21 -6.75 12.03 17.85
N SER A 22 -5.69 11.30 18.13
CA SER A 22 -4.39 11.52 17.50
C SER A 22 -4.47 11.02 16.07
N SER A 23 -5.03 11.85 15.20
CA SER A 23 -4.88 11.64 13.77
C SER A 23 -3.37 11.65 13.45
N PRO A 24 -2.85 10.67 12.69
CA PRO A 24 -1.45 10.72 12.24
C PRO A 24 -1.18 11.93 11.32
N VAL A 25 -2.24 12.58 10.84
CA VAL A 25 -2.20 13.80 10.03
C VAL A 25 -2.68 14.97 10.89
N GLN A 26 -1.86 16.00 11.04
CA GLN A 26 -2.16 17.17 11.90
C GLN A 26 -3.46 17.91 11.52
N ASN A 27 -3.77 17.98 10.22
CA ASN A 27 -4.98 18.64 9.71
C ASN A 27 -5.59 17.80 8.56
N PRO A 28 -6.48 16.84 8.88
CA PRO A 28 -7.14 15.99 7.88
C PRO A 28 -7.95 16.78 6.84
N GLU A 29 -8.58 17.88 7.25
CA GLU A 29 -9.38 18.74 6.39
C GLU A 29 -8.53 19.33 5.26
N SER A 30 -7.28 19.75 5.57
CA SER A 30 -6.36 20.26 4.54
C SER A 30 -6.05 19.24 3.44
N VAL A 31 -6.02 17.94 3.77
CA VAL A 31 -5.80 16.85 2.80
C VAL A 31 -7.03 16.69 1.91
N VAL A 32 -8.24 16.79 2.49
CA VAL A 32 -9.50 16.74 1.74
C VAL A 32 -9.61 17.93 0.79
N GLU A 33 -9.26 19.14 1.24
CA GLU A 33 -9.23 20.34 0.40
C GLU A 33 -8.25 20.21 -0.77
N GLU A 34 -7.07 19.64 -0.55
CA GLU A 34 -6.08 19.38 -1.60
C GLU A 34 -6.62 18.39 -2.66
N VAL A 35 -7.29 17.32 -2.22
CA VAL A 35 -7.95 16.37 -3.13
C VAL A 35 -9.01 17.07 -3.98
N HIS A 36 -9.89 17.86 -3.36
CA HIS A 36 -10.91 18.62 -4.09
C HIS A 36 -10.30 19.61 -5.08
N ARG A 37 -9.21 20.30 -4.70
CA ARG A 37 -8.48 21.21 -5.59
C ARG A 37 -7.91 20.45 -6.80
N SER A 38 -7.31 19.29 -6.58
CA SER A 38 -6.74 18.44 -7.63
C SER A 38 -7.81 17.95 -8.63
N ILE A 39 -8.95 17.47 -8.12
CA ILE A 39 -10.09 17.05 -8.96
C ILE A 39 -10.64 18.22 -9.78
N ASN A 40 -10.85 19.37 -9.16
CA ASN A 40 -11.35 20.57 -9.85
C ASN A 40 -10.40 21.05 -10.94
N ALA A 41 -9.08 20.99 -10.70
CA ALA A 41 -8.07 21.34 -11.69
C ALA A 41 -8.09 20.38 -12.90
N SER A 42 -8.13 19.07 -12.64
CA SER A 42 -8.20 18.06 -13.71
C SER A 42 -9.47 18.23 -14.56
N ARG A 43 -10.65 18.48 -13.95
CA ARG A 43 -11.91 18.72 -14.68
C ARG A 43 -11.90 19.98 -15.55
N ARG A 44 -11.20 21.04 -15.15
CA ARG A 44 -11.10 22.28 -15.94
C ARG A 44 -10.23 22.10 -17.20
N ASN A 45 -9.34 21.11 -17.21
CA ASN A 45 -8.43 20.81 -18.32
C ASN A 45 -9.00 19.76 -19.30
N LEU A 46 -10.30 19.45 -19.19
CA LEU A 46 -11.02 18.61 -20.14
C LEU A 46 -11.23 19.38 -21.45
N ALA A 47 -10.37 19.12 -22.43
CA ALA A 47 -10.53 19.59 -23.80
C ALA A 47 -10.69 18.39 -24.74
N TYR A 48 -11.41 18.55 -25.85
CA TYR A 48 -11.74 17.46 -26.79
C TYR A 48 -10.51 16.71 -27.35
N LEU A 49 -9.36 17.39 -27.44
CA LEU A 49 -8.08 16.81 -27.90
C LEU A 49 -7.08 16.53 -26.76
N SER A 50 -7.50 16.70 -25.50
CA SER A 50 -6.68 16.45 -24.32
C SER A 50 -6.65 14.95 -23.99
N CYS A 51 -5.51 14.48 -23.49
CA CYS A 51 -5.41 13.14 -22.91
C CYS A 51 -6.13 13.03 -21.55
N GLY A 52 -6.41 14.16 -20.90
CA GLY A 52 -7.04 14.20 -19.58
C GLY A 52 -8.44 13.59 -19.57
N THR A 53 -8.66 12.75 -18.57
CA THR A 53 -9.92 12.05 -18.29
C THR A 53 -10.75 12.73 -17.21
N GLY A 54 -10.17 13.68 -16.47
CA GLY A 54 -10.78 14.30 -15.30
C GLY A 54 -10.43 13.57 -13.99
N ASN A 55 -9.66 12.48 -14.06
CA ASN A 55 -9.08 11.81 -12.90
C ASN A 55 -7.63 12.28 -12.71
N PRO A 56 -7.32 13.10 -11.70
CA PRO A 56 -5.97 13.68 -11.55
C PRO A 56 -4.86 12.66 -11.34
N ILE A 57 -5.15 11.50 -10.74
CA ILE A 57 -4.15 10.43 -10.53
C ILE A 57 -3.78 9.84 -11.89
N ASP A 58 -4.78 9.44 -12.68
CA ASP A 58 -4.56 8.84 -13.99
C ASP A 58 -3.96 9.84 -14.98
N ASP A 59 -4.46 11.07 -15.01
CA ASP A 59 -3.99 12.14 -15.91
C ASP A 59 -2.50 12.47 -15.68
N CYS A 60 -2.00 12.32 -14.45
CA CYS A 60 -0.60 12.58 -14.08
C CYS A 60 0.41 11.64 -14.76
N TRP A 61 0.04 10.38 -15.01
CA TRP A 61 0.95 9.38 -15.59
C TRP A 61 0.49 8.81 -16.94
N ARG A 62 -0.82 8.63 -17.18
CA ARG A 62 -1.33 8.03 -18.43
C ARG A 62 -1.03 8.88 -19.65
N CYS A 63 -0.91 10.19 -19.47
CA CYS A 63 -0.61 11.12 -20.54
C CYS A 63 0.87 11.17 -20.95
N ASP A 64 1.75 10.50 -20.19
CA ASP A 64 3.11 10.26 -20.63
C ASP A 64 3.15 9.12 -21.66
N LYS A 65 3.33 9.47 -22.94
CA LYS A 65 3.49 8.48 -24.03
C LYS A 65 4.68 7.53 -23.80
N ASN A 66 5.65 7.94 -22.98
CA ASN A 66 6.83 7.17 -22.60
C ASN A 66 6.70 6.54 -21.20
N TRP A 67 5.50 6.38 -20.63
CA TRP A 67 5.30 5.81 -19.30
C TRP A 67 6.04 4.47 -19.08
N LYS A 68 6.21 3.66 -20.14
CA LYS A 68 6.97 2.39 -20.08
C LYS A 68 8.44 2.59 -19.72
N LYS A 69 9.06 3.69 -20.18
CA LYS A 69 10.42 4.09 -19.83
C LYS A 69 10.46 4.84 -18.49
N ASN A 70 9.35 5.50 -18.14
CA ASN A 70 9.20 6.31 -16.92
C ASN A 70 8.28 5.65 -15.89
N ARG A 71 8.35 4.32 -15.72
CA ARG A 71 7.37 3.56 -14.90
C ARG A 71 7.20 4.14 -13.50
N GLN A 72 8.30 4.54 -12.89
CA GLN A 72 8.33 4.98 -11.51
C GLN A 72 7.66 6.34 -11.27
N ARG A 73 7.40 7.14 -12.33
CA ARG A 73 6.64 8.40 -12.25
C ARG A 73 5.25 8.23 -11.62
N LEU A 74 4.67 7.02 -11.70
CA LEU A 74 3.39 6.72 -11.04
C LEU A 74 3.42 7.03 -9.52
N ALA A 75 4.57 6.90 -8.87
CA ALA A 75 4.71 7.20 -7.44
C ALA A 75 4.52 8.68 -7.10
N ASP A 76 4.61 9.59 -8.08
CA ASP A 76 4.38 11.03 -7.88
C ASP A 76 2.91 11.44 -8.08
N CYS A 77 2.06 10.50 -8.47
CA CYS A 77 0.69 10.79 -8.90
C CYS A 77 -0.37 10.53 -7.83
N ALA A 78 0.01 9.99 -6.67
CA ALA A 78 -0.92 9.74 -5.58
C ALA A 78 -1.41 11.05 -4.94
N ILE A 79 -2.67 11.07 -4.53
CA ILE A 79 -3.29 12.19 -3.80
C ILE A 79 -3.97 11.68 -2.52
N GLY A 80 -4.41 12.60 -1.66
CA GLY A 80 -5.07 12.25 -0.40
C GLY A 80 -4.09 11.75 0.65
N PHE A 81 -4.57 10.98 1.63
CA PHE A 81 -3.76 10.55 2.78
C PHE A 81 -2.58 9.65 2.38
N GLY A 82 -2.70 8.91 1.27
CA GLY A 82 -1.64 8.04 0.74
C GLY A 82 -0.63 8.74 -0.16
N LYS A 83 -0.73 10.06 -0.39
CA LYS A 83 0.08 10.80 -1.39
C LYS A 83 1.60 10.69 -1.21
N ASN A 84 2.05 10.43 0.01
CA ASN A 84 3.47 10.33 0.33
C ASN A 84 4.06 8.92 0.13
N ALA A 85 3.26 7.93 -0.28
CA ALA A 85 3.76 6.58 -0.55
C ALA A 85 4.63 6.58 -1.81
N ILE A 86 5.94 6.43 -1.64
CA ILE A 86 6.88 6.41 -2.78
C ILE A 86 7.07 5.02 -3.40
N GLY A 87 6.55 3.97 -2.73
CA GLY A 87 6.71 2.59 -3.18
C GLY A 87 8.20 2.20 -3.29
N GLY A 88 8.53 1.50 -4.38
CA GLY A 88 9.91 1.15 -4.75
C GLY A 88 10.57 2.15 -5.72
N ARG A 89 10.11 3.40 -5.78
CA ARG A 89 10.76 4.46 -6.57
C ARG A 89 12.24 4.60 -6.17
N ASP A 90 13.09 4.95 -7.13
CA ASP A 90 14.56 5.07 -6.99
C ASP A 90 15.28 3.73 -6.74
N GLY A 91 14.51 2.65 -6.60
CA GLY A 91 14.97 1.27 -6.55
C GLY A 91 15.16 0.65 -7.93
N LYS A 92 15.70 -0.57 -7.94
CA LYS A 92 15.87 -1.36 -9.16
C LYS A 92 14.53 -1.91 -9.63
N ILE A 93 14.42 -2.13 -10.94
CA ILE A 93 13.31 -2.90 -11.50
C ILE A 93 13.59 -4.38 -11.25
N TYR A 94 12.64 -5.05 -10.60
CA TYR A 94 12.64 -6.50 -10.45
C TYR A 94 11.59 -7.08 -11.40
N VAL A 95 11.97 -8.04 -12.23
CA VAL A 95 11.05 -8.69 -13.18
C VAL A 95 10.65 -10.06 -12.66
N VAL A 96 9.37 -10.24 -12.36
CA VAL A 96 8.79 -11.55 -12.03
C VAL A 96 8.67 -12.36 -13.31
N THR A 97 9.33 -13.50 -13.33
CA THR A 97 9.40 -14.44 -14.46
C THR A 97 8.79 -15.80 -14.14
N ASP A 98 8.65 -16.14 -12.86
CA ASP A 98 8.11 -17.39 -12.34
C ASP A 98 6.85 -17.10 -11.48
N PRO A 99 5.66 -17.62 -11.84
CA PRO A 99 4.46 -17.45 -11.05
C PRO A 99 4.34 -18.41 -9.85
N GLY A 100 5.29 -19.33 -9.66
CA GLY A 100 5.25 -20.31 -8.57
C GLY A 100 5.43 -19.72 -7.17
N ASP A 101 4.88 -20.41 -6.16
CA ASP A 101 4.92 -20.01 -4.75
C ASP A 101 4.97 -21.22 -3.79
N ASP A 102 5.73 -22.26 -4.16
CA ASP A 102 5.68 -23.56 -3.47
C ASP A 102 6.27 -23.56 -2.05
N ASP A 103 7.18 -22.62 -1.76
CA ASP A 103 7.87 -22.47 -0.47
C ASP A 103 7.71 -21.02 0.05
N ALA A 104 6.88 -20.87 1.09
CA ALA A 104 6.62 -19.59 1.75
C ALA A 104 7.79 -19.09 2.61
N VAL A 105 8.76 -19.96 2.92
CA VAL A 105 9.97 -19.65 3.69
C VAL A 105 11.15 -19.41 2.77
N ASN A 106 11.37 -20.18 1.70
CA ASN A 106 12.53 -20.01 0.81
C ASN A 106 12.10 -19.72 -0.64
N PRO A 107 11.56 -18.52 -0.92
CA PRO A 107 11.10 -18.20 -2.26
C PRO A 107 12.26 -18.10 -3.25
N LYS A 108 12.06 -18.62 -4.47
CA LYS A 108 13.08 -18.62 -5.53
C LYS A 108 13.20 -17.23 -6.17
N PRO A 109 14.42 -16.76 -6.52
CA PRO A 109 14.60 -15.60 -7.39
C PRO A 109 13.77 -15.74 -8.68
N GLY A 110 13.22 -14.63 -9.16
CA GLY A 110 12.25 -14.58 -10.26
C GLY A 110 10.79 -14.72 -9.84
N THR A 111 10.48 -15.10 -8.59
CA THR A 111 9.10 -15.13 -8.06
C THR A 111 8.68 -13.79 -7.45
N LEU A 112 7.35 -13.58 -7.32
CA LEU A 112 6.80 -12.42 -6.62
C LEU A 112 7.16 -12.42 -5.13
N ARG A 113 7.05 -13.58 -4.45
CA ARG A 113 7.40 -13.69 -3.03
C ARG A 113 8.85 -13.31 -2.75
N HIS A 114 9.79 -13.75 -3.59
CA HIS A 114 11.18 -13.34 -3.46
C HIS A 114 11.34 -11.83 -3.63
N ALA A 115 10.65 -11.22 -4.59
CA ALA A 115 10.75 -9.79 -4.86
C ALA A 115 10.28 -8.92 -3.68
N VAL A 116 9.10 -9.24 -3.12
CA VAL A 116 8.46 -8.36 -2.13
C VAL A 116 9.13 -8.37 -0.76
N ILE A 117 9.92 -9.40 -0.45
CA ILE A 117 10.61 -9.52 0.84
C ILE A 117 11.98 -8.83 0.87
N GLN A 118 12.56 -8.41 -0.25
CA GLN A 118 13.93 -7.87 -0.27
C GLN A 118 14.08 -6.61 0.60
N ASP A 119 15.29 -6.36 1.11
CA ASP A 119 15.57 -5.21 1.97
C ASP A 119 15.60 -3.90 1.16
N GLU A 120 16.12 -3.93 -0.07
CA GLU A 120 16.19 -2.76 -0.93
C GLU A 120 14.83 -2.34 -1.53
N PRO A 121 14.65 -1.07 -1.91
CA PRO A 121 13.49 -0.63 -2.67
C PRO A 121 13.41 -1.35 -4.02
N LEU A 122 12.24 -1.86 -4.39
CA LEU A 122 12.03 -2.55 -5.67
C LEU A 122 10.76 -2.12 -6.37
N TRP A 123 10.91 -1.79 -7.66
CA TRP A 123 9.80 -1.63 -8.59
C TRP A 123 9.55 -2.95 -9.33
N ILE A 124 8.58 -3.71 -8.85
CA ILE A 124 8.31 -5.07 -9.27
C ILE A 124 7.35 -5.05 -10.47
N ILE A 125 7.80 -5.59 -11.60
CA ILE A 125 7.00 -5.76 -12.82
C ILE A 125 6.92 -7.24 -13.21
N PHE A 126 6.12 -7.54 -14.22
CA PHE A 126 5.87 -8.91 -14.67
C PHE A 126 6.32 -9.08 -16.12
N ALA A 127 6.98 -10.20 -16.41
CA ALA A 127 7.51 -10.48 -17.74
C ALA A 127 6.43 -10.80 -18.78
N ARG A 128 5.28 -11.31 -18.32
CA ARG A 128 4.16 -11.78 -19.13
C ARG A 128 2.91 -11.87 -18.27
N ASP A 129 1.78 -12.11 -18.93
CA ASP A 129 0.52 -12.47 -18.28
C ASP A 129 0.72 -13.72 -17.43
N MET A 130 0.22 -13.70 -16.20
CA MET A 130 0.34 -14.84 -15.29
C MET A 130 -0.70 -14.83 -14.19
N THR A 131 -1.06 -16.03 -13.73
CA THR A 131 -1.85 -16.25 -12.53
C THR A 131 -0.94 -16.82 -11.45
N ILE A 132 -0.85 -16.12 -10.33
CA ILE A 132 -0.06 -16.48 -9.16
C ILE A 132 -1.03 -16.98 -8.10
N ARG A 133 -0.93 -18.27 -7.77
CA ARG A 133 -1.66 -18.86 -6.65
C ARG A 133 -0.69 -18.97 -5.48
N LEU A 134 -0.83 -18.07 -4.52
CA LEU A 134 -0.01 -18.11 -3.31
C LEU A 134 -0.34 -19.35 -2.49
N LYS A 135 0.67 -19.94 -1.86
CA LYS A 135 0.51 -21.04 -0.92
C LYS A 135 0.09 -20.53 0.46
N GLU A 136 0.73 -19.45 0.89
CA GLU A 136 0.45 -18.72 2.13
C GLU A 136 0.31 -17.23 1.84
N GLU A 137 -0.14 -16.44 2.81
CA GLU A 137 -0.22 -14.98 2.63
C GLU A 137 1.11 -14.37 2.15
N LEU A 138 1.02 -13.38 1.27
CA LEU A 138 2.18 -12.67 0.75
C LEU A 138 2.52 -11.50 1.68
N ILE A 139 3.35 -11.77 2.68
CA ILE A 139 3.93 -10.74 3.54
C ILE A 139 5.05 -10.04 2.77
N MET A 140 5.09 -8.72 2.86
CA MET A 140 6.05 -7.89 2.13
C MET A 140 6.79 -6.91 3.03
N ASN A 141 7.99 -6.53 2.61
CA ASN A 141 8.81 -5.51 3.26
C ASN A 141 8.45 -4.10 2.75
N SER A 142 8.94 -3.05 3.41
CA SER A 142 8.74 -1.65 3.01
C SER A 142 9.37 -1.32 1.64
N PHE A 143 8.97 -0.19 1.06
CA PHE A 143 9.52 0.35 -0.19
C PHE A 143 9.35 -0.59 -1.40
N LYS A 144 8.12 -1.04 -1.63
CA LYS A 144 7.79 -1.93 -2.74
C LYS A 144 6.70 -1.34 -3.60
N THR A 145 6.90 -1.43 -4.91
CA THR A 145 5.81 -1.24 -5.88
C THR A 145 5.53 -2.55 -6.58
N ILE A 146 4.30 -3.02 -6.57
CA ILE A 146 3.80 -4.07 -7.47
C ILE A 146 3.08 -3.38 -8.62
N ASP A 147 3.68 -3.40 -9.81
CA ASP A 147 3.19 -2.70 -11.01
C ASP A 147 2.84 -3.72 -12.12
N GLY A 148 1.55 -4.03 -12.23
CA GLY A 148 1.01 -4.92 -13.26
C GLY A 148 0.86 -4.28 -14.64
N ARG A 149 1.18 -2.99 -14.83
CA ARG A 149 0.98 -2.35 -16.15
C ARG A 149 1.81 -3.03 -17.23
N GLY A 150 1.12 -3.44 -18.30
CA GLY A 150 1.70 -4.13 -19.45
C GLY A 150 1.58 -5.65 -19.41
N SER A 151 0.94 -6.23 -18.38
CA SER A 151 0.62 -7.65 -18.30
C SER A 151 -0.69 -7.88 -17.54
N SER A 152 -1.46 -8.90 -17.89
CA SER A 152 -2.60 -9.35 -17.11
C SER A 152 -2.13 -10.26 -15.98
N VAL A 153 -2.07 -9.72 -14.76
CA VAL A 153 -1.57 -10.43 -13.59
C VAL A 153 -2.71 -10.69 -12.64
N HIS A 154 -2.90 -11.96 -12.27
CA HIS A 154 -3.94 -12.39 -11.35
C HIS A 154 -3.31 -13.00 -10.10
N LEU A 155 -3.70 -12.51 -8.93
CA LEU A 155 -3.45 -13.13 -7.64
C LEU A 155 -4.75 -13.80 -7.19
N SER A 156 -4.84 -15.12 -7.31
CA SER A 156 -6.12 -15.82 -7.11
C SER A 156 -6.02 -17.28 -6.69
N GLY A 157 -7.10 -17.78 -6.09
CA GLY A 157 -7.29 -19.19 -5.74
C GLY A 157 -6.47 -19.69 -4.54
N GLY A 158 -5.82 -18.79 -3.81
CA GLY A 158 -5.05 -19.02 -2.59
C GLY A 158 -5.13 -17.79 -1.68
N PRO A 159 -4.27 -17.68 -0.65
CA PRO A 159 -4.17 -16.46 0.15
C PRO A 159 -3.74 -15.25 -0.68
N CYS A 160 -3.87 -14.06 -0.10
CA CYS A 160 -3.59 -12.80 -0.77
C CYS A 160 -2.51 -12.00 -0.01
N ILE A 161 -2.45 -10.69 -0.21
CA ILE A 161 -1.37 -9.82 0.29
C ILE A 161 -1.63 -9.42 1.74
N THR A 162 -0.56 -9.43 2.55
CA THR A 162 -0.57 -8.88 3.91
C THR A 162 0.45 -7.77 4.05
N ILE A 163 -0.01 -6.58 4.43
CA ILE A 163 0.82 -5.41 4.71
C ILE A 163 0.74 -5.14 6.21
N GLN A 164 1.80 -5.46 6.94
CA GLN A 164 1.87 -5.31 8.39
C GLN A 164 3.20 -4.67 8.80
N TYR A 165 3.15 -3.66 9.66
CA TYR A 165 4.35 -2.98 10.23
C TYR A 165 5.37 -2.51 9.17
N VAL A 166 4.91 -2.10 8.00
CA VAL A 166 5.73 -1.61 6.88
C VAL A 166 5.15 -0.33 6.30
N THR A 167 5.95 0.41 5.54
CA THR A 167 5.57 1.69 4.93
C THR A 167 5.98 1.74 3.46
N ASN A 168 5.49 2.75 2.73
CA ASN A 168 5.87 3.00 1.33
C ASN A 168 5.59 1.80 0.41
N ILE A 169 4.31 1.42 0.33
CA ILE A 169 3.84 0.35 -0.56
C ILE A 169 2.93 0.95 -1.63
N ILE A 170 3.15 0.58 -2.88
CA ILE A 170 2.24 0.85 -4.00
C ILE A 170 1.84 -0.50 -4.61
N ILE A 171 0.54 -0.74 -4.77
CA ILE A 171 0.01 -1.90 -5.50
C ILE A 171 -0.88 -1.35 -6.60
N HIS A 172 -0.53 -1.63 -7.86
CA HIS A 172 -1.18 -1.00 -9.01
C HIS A 172 -1.30 -1.96 -10.19
N GLY A 173 -2.46 -1.96 -10.84
CA GLY A 173 -2.66 -2.63 -12.12
C GLY A 173 -2.64 -4.16 -12.07
N ILE A 174 -2.93 -4.78 -10.92
CA ILE A 174 -3.08 -6.23 -10.78
C ILE A 174 -4.52 -6.61 -10.40
N ASN A 175 -4.93 -7.82 -10.74
CA ASN A 175 -6.23 -8.38 -10.37
C ASN A 175 -6.07 -9.26 -9.14
N ILE A 176 -6.80 -8.97 -8.06
CA ILE A 176 -6.81 -9.78 -6.83
C ILE A 176 -8.24 -10.26 -6.62
N HIS A 177 -8.45 -11.57 -6.62
CA HIS A 177 -9.78 -12.18 -6.49
C HIS A 177 -9.70 -13.61 -5.98
N ASP A 178 -10.82 -14.18 -5.54
CA ASP A 178 -10.89 -15.56 -5.02
C ASP A 178 -9.86 -15.86 -3.91
N CYS A 179 -9.62 -14.87 -3.04
CA CYS A 179 -8.74 -15.03 -1.88
C CYS A 179 -9.31 -16.08 -0.93
N LYS A 180 -8.46 -17.01 -0.48
CA LYS A 180 -8.81 -18.08 0.46
C LYS A 180 -7.95 -17.98 1.71
N GLN A 181 -8.45 -18.51 2.81
CA GLN A 181 -7.68 -18.57 4.05
C GLN A 181 -6.39 -19.38 3.83
N GLY A 182 -5.27 -18.88 4.38
CA GLY A 182 -4.00 -19.58 4.42
C GLY A 182 -3.99 -20.71 5.44
N GLY A 183 -2.98 -21.57 5.36
CA GLY A 183 -2.75 -22.61 6.35
C GLY A 183 -1.91 -22.11 7.51
N ASN A 184 -1.72 -22.98 8.49
CA ASN A 184 -0.77 -22.73 9.56
C ASN A 184 0.65 -23.03 9.05
N ALA A 185 1.48 -22.00 8.91
CA ALA A 185 2.80 -22.15 8.32
C ALA A 185 3.78 -21.07 8.79
N ASN A 186 5.08 -21.34 8.62
CA ASN A 186 6.08 -20.29 8.65
C ASN A 186 6.06 -19.51 7.34
N VAL A 187 6.02 -18.18 7.43
CA VAL A 187 6.01 -17.28 6.27
C VAL A 187 7.13 -16.25 6.40
N ARG A 188 7.94 -16.13 5.34
CA ARG A 188 9.02 -15.15 5.28
C ARG A 188 8.49 -13.74 4.99
N ALA A 189 8.96 -12.76 5.75
CA ALA A 189 8.59 -11.35 5.63
C ALA A 189 9.77 -10.47 5.17
N SER A 190 11.02 -10.90 5.43
CA SER A 190 12.25 -10.24 4.97
C SER A 190 13.36 -11.28 4.71
N PRO A 191 14.52 -10.91 4.14
CA PRO A 191 15.60 -11.87 3.90
C PRO A 191 16.10 -12.52 5.19
N ARG A 192 15.91 -11.85 6.33
CA ARG A 192 16.40 -12.27 7.66
C ARG A 192 15.29 -12.70 8.62
N HIS A 193 14.02 -12.57 8.26
CA HIS A 193 12.91 -12.86 9.17
C HIS A 193 11.78 -13.66 8.52
N TYR A 194 11.39 -14.74 9.19
CA TYR A 194 10.13 -15.45 8.98
C TYR A 194 9.49 -15.73 10.34
N GLY A 195 8.17 -15.92 10.36
CA GLY A 195 7.42 -16.21 11.58
C GLY A 195 6.23 -17.12 11.31
N TRP A 196 5.72 -17.72 12.39
CA TRP A 196 4.54 -18.58 12.36
C TRP A 196 3.27 -17.76 12.13
N ARG A 197 2.41 -18.23 11.23
CA ARG A 197 1.12 -17.63 10.86
C ARG A 197 0.01 -18.66 11.05
N THR A 198 -1.16 -18.19 11.47
CA THR A 198 -2.36 -18.98 11.82
C THR A 198 -3.60 -18.35 11.25
#